data_AF-A0A1G9VT79-F1
#
_entry.id   AF-A0A1G9VT79-F1
#
_cell.length_a   1.000
_cell.length_b   1.000
_cell.length_c   1.000
_cell.angle_alpha   90.00
_cell.angle_beta   90.00
_cell.angle_gamma   90.00
#
_symmetry.space_group_name_H-M   'P 1'
#
loop_
_entity.id
_entity.type
_entity.pdbx_description
1 polymer ?
#
loop_
_entity_poly.entity_id
_entity_poly.type
_entity_poly.pdbx_seq_one_letter_code
_entity_poly.pdbx_strand_id
1 'polypeptide(L)' 'MKGIIDRFEEDLVVVETGNKTPDFEKRLFPADASPGDGVNIEGDKITILKDKTVNRR' A
#
# COMPACT_ATOMS: atom_id res chain seq x y z
N MET A 1 0.23 10.30 -4.18
CA MET A 1 0.98 9.22 -4.88
C MET A 1 0.11 7.97 -4.89
N LYS A 2 0.16 7.12 -5.92
CA LYS A 2 -0.57 5.84 -5.96
C LYS A 2 0.43 4.68 -6.04
N GLY A 3 0.11 3.57 -5.41
CA GLY A 3 0.94 2.37 -5.43
C GLY A 3 0.16 1.12 -5.07
N ILE A 4 0.86 0.00 -4.96
CA ILE A 4 0.31 -1.30 -4.55
C ILE A 4 1.09 -1.77 -3.33
N ILE A 5 0.41 -2.26 -2.30
CA ILE A 5 1.08 -2.88 -1.15
C ILE A 5 1.77 -4.15 -1.66
N ASP A 6 3.10 -4.19 -1.63
CA ASP A 6 3.85 -5.38 -2.01
C ASP A 6 3.90 -6.37 -0.84
N ARG A 7 4.31 -5.89 0.34
CA ARG A 7 4.41 -6.71 1.56
C ARG A 7 4.43 -5.87 2.84
N PHE A 8 4.26 -6.56 3.97
CA PHE A 8 4.42 -6.01 5.31
C PHE A 8 5.70 -6.55 5.94
N GLU A 9 6.50 -5.66 6.53
CA GLU A 9 7.75 -5.99 7.25
C GLU A 9 7.71 -5.34 8.63
N GLU A 10 7.52 -6.13 9.70
CA GLU A 10 7.39 -5.61 11.07
C GLU A 10 6.36 -4.46 11.19
N ASP A 11 6.86 -3.24 11.42
CA ASP A 11 6.12 -1.98 11.55
C ASP A 11 6.11 -1.14 10.26
N LEU A 12 6.60 -1.68 9.16
CA LEU A 12 6.67 -1.05 7.84
C LEU A 12 5.80 -1.75 6.79
N VAL A 13 5.43 -0.97 5.79
CA VAL A 13 4.70 -1.40 4.60
C VAL A 13 5.47 -0.97 3.37
N VAL A 14 5.82 -1.95 2.55
CA VAL A 14 6.52 -1.70 1.29
C VAL A 14 5.48 -1.49 0.21
N VAL A 15 5.50 -0.33 -0.43
CA VAL A 15 4.54 0.02 -1.49
C VAL A 15 5.26 0.15 -2.82
N GLU A 16 4.86 -0.64 -3.80
CA GLU A 16 5.35 -0.55 -5.18
C GLU A 16 4.70 0.66 -5.88
N THR A 17 5.51 1.59 -6.37
CA THR A 17 5.08 2.77 -7.13
C THR A 17 6.00 2.98 -8.34
N GLY A 18 5.59 2.49 -9.50
CA GLY A 18 6.43 2.51 -10.71
C GLY A 18 7.67 1.64 -10.51
N ASN A 19 8.87 2.21 -10.65
CA ASN A 19 10.14 1.48 -10.48
C ASN A 19 10.76 1.64 -9.08
N LYS A 20 9.95 1.99 -8.07
CA LYS A 20 10.40 2.22 -6.69
C LYS A 20 9.54 1.45 -5.70
N THR A 21 10.15 1.12 -4.56
CA THR A 21 9.52 0.44 -3.43
C THR A 21 9.80 1.23 -2.14
N PRO A 22 9.20 2.41 -1.95
CA PRO A 22 9.25 3.15 -0.70
C PRO A 22 8.61 2.39 0.47
N ASP A 23 9.19 2.59 1.64
CA ASP A 23 8.71 2.05 2.91
C ASP A 23 7.90 3.12 3.66
N PHE A 24 6.79 2.69 4.26
CA PHE A 24 5.89 3.55 5.04
C PHE A 24 5.57 2.92 6.38
N GLU A 25 5.30 3.73 7.40
CA GLU A 25 4.85 3.21 8.69
C GLU A 25 3.50 2.49 8.55
N LYS A 26 3.42 1.27 9.06
CA LYS A 26 2.21 0.44 9.06
C LYS A 26 1.02 1.08 9.76
N ARG A 27 1.28 1.97 10.73
CA ARG A 27 0.25 2.71 11.45
C ARG A 27 -0.52 3.70 10.58
N LEU A 28 0.06 4.10 9.43
CA LEU A 28 -0.60 4.98 8.47
C LEU A 28 -1.63 4.24 7.60
N PHE A 29 -1.58 2.90 7.59
CA PHE A 29 -2.46 2.09 6.76
C PHE A 29 -3.75 1.72 7.50
N PRO A 30 -4.87 1.60 6.78
CA PRO A 30 -6.08 1.00 7.32
C PRO A 30 -5.82 -0.43 7.84
N ALA A 31 -6.50 -0.82 8.92
CA ALA A 31 -6.32 -2.13 9.55
C ALA A 31 -6.76 -3.31 8.64
N ASP A 32 -7.58 -3.05 7.62
CA ASP A 32 -8.02 -4.02 6.62
C ASP A 32 -7.10 -4.09 5.38
N ALA A 33 -6.00 -3.32 5.36
CA ALA A 33 -5.04 -3.35 4.26
C ALA A 33 -4.34 -4.70 4.15
N SER A 34 -4.18 -5.18 2.92
CA SER A 34 -3.53 -6.45 2.58
C SER A 34 -2.54 -6.29 1.43
N PRO A 35 -1.50 -7.15 1.34
CA PRO A 35 -0.66 -7.23 0.15
C PRO A 35 -1.50 -7.44 -1.12
N GLY A 36 -1.20 -6.67 -2.17
CA GLY A 36 -1.96 -6.62 -3.41
C GLY A 36 -3.01 -5.52 -3.49
N ASP A 37 -3.31 -4.83 -2.38
CA ASP A 37 -4.21 -3.68 -2.39
C ASP A 37 -3.58 -2.47 -3.07
N GLY A 38 -4.33 -1.84 -3.97
CA GLY A 38 -4.00 -0.52 -4.47
C GLY A 38 -4.22 0.54 -3.37
N VAL A 39 -3.30 1.48 -3.22
CA VAL A 39 -3.38 2.56 -2.23
C VAL A 39 -3.20 3.94 -2.88
N ASN A 40 -3.86 4.94 -2.31
CA ASN A 40 -3.59 6.35 -2.55
C ASN A 40 -2.99 6.96 -1.29
N ILE A 41 -1.82 7.56 -1.44
CA ILE A 41 -1.00 8.16 -0.38
C ILE A 41 -1.03 9.68 -0.57
N GLU A 42 -1.60 10.39 0.40
CA GLU A 42 -1.76 11.85 0.40
C GLU A 42 -1.17 12.42 1.70
N GLY A 43 0.12 12.74 1.68
CA GLY A 43 0.87 13.07 2.90
C GLY A 43 0.87 11.88 3.85
N ASP A 44 0.38 12.09 5.07
CA ASP A 44 0.30 11.05 6.12
C ASP A 44 -0.98 10.22 6.04
N LYS A 45 -1.86 10.50 5.07
CA LYS A 45 -3.12 9.76 4.91
C LYS A 45 -2.98 8.71 3.82
N ILE A 46 -3.26 7.46 4.16
CA ILE A 46 -3.28 6.34 3.21
C ILE A 46 -4.69 5.75 3.13
N THR A 47 -5.21 5.63 1.92
CA THR A 47 -6.53 5.05 1.65
C THR A 47 -6.43 3.89 0.68
N ILE A 48 -7.11 2.78 0.98
CA ILE A 48 -7.24 1.64 0.06
C ILE A 48 -8.16 2.02 -1.10
N LEU A 49 -7.68 1.79 -2.31
CA LEU A 49 -8.42 1.92 -3.55
C LEU A 49 -9.12 0.58 -3.84
N LYS A 50 -10.35 0.41 -3.34
CA LYS A 50 -11.15 -0.81 -3.49
C LYS A 50 -11.43 -1.24 -4.94
N ASP A 51 -11.19 -0.35 -5.90
CA ASP A 51 -11.36 -0.61 -7.34
C ASP A 51 -10.13 -1.25 -8.00
N LYS A 52 -9.00 -1.39 -7.28
CA LYS A 52 -7.71 -1.85 -7.82
C LYS A 52 -7.07 -2.98 -7.00
N THR A 53 -7.86 -3.94 -6.54
CA THR A 53 -7.30 -5.23 -6.09
C THR A 53 -6.90 -6.02 -7.33
N VAL A 54 -5.60 -6.16 -7.58
CA VAL A 54 -5.13 -7.00 -8.69
C VAL A 54 -5.48 -8.44 -8.35
N ASN A 55 -6.46 -8.98 -9.06
CA ASN A 55 -6.73 -10.41 -9.10
C ASN A 55 -5.53 -11.07 -9.79
N ARG A 56 -4.46 -11.42 -9.03
CA ARG A 56 -3.33 -12.20 -9.55
C ARG A 56 -3.87 -13.60 -9.89
N ARG A 57 -4.17 -13.82 -11.17
CA ARG A 57 -4.41 -15.15 -11.76
C ARG A 57 -3.10 -15.91 -11.93
#